data_AF-A0A1Q5BRM9-F1
#
_entry.id   AF-A0A1Q5BRM9-F1
#
_cell.length_a   1.000
_cell.length_b   1.000
_cell.length_c   1.000
_cell.angle_alpha   90.00
_cell.angle_beta   90.00
_cell.angle_gamma   90.00
#
_symmetry.space_group_name_H-M   'P 1'
#
loop_
_entity.id
_entity.type
_entity.pdbx_description
1 polymer ?
#
loop_
_entity_poly.entity_id
_entity_poly.type
_entity_poly.pdbx_seq_one_letter_code
_entity_poly.pdbx_strand_id
1 'polypeptide(L)'
;MADGFAVDAEQIRAHARNVDTLRGRFDAIKTASAHIAQSDEAYGLLCSWLPAILEGRHRRQDELIAYVEENLSLVAAGLRKTADNYDNADTDADTTIRKAGGGLAGAAR
;
A
#
# COMPACT_ATOMS: atom_id res chain seq x y z
N MET A 1 23.60 14.74 15.58
CA MET A 1 22.56 15.64 15.05
C MET A 1 21.95 14.86 13.91
N ALA A 2 20.73 14.34 14.08
CA ALA A 2 20.08 13.61 13.00
C ALA A 2 19.79 14.61 11.89
N ASP A 3 20.32 14.37 10.69
CA ASP A 3 19.79 14.96 9.46
C ASP A 3 18.37 14.41 9.28
N GLY A 4 17.44 14.96 10.06
CA GLY A 4 16.02 14.68 9.94
C GLY A 4 15.57 15.38 8.67
N PHE A 5 15.32 14.61 7.61
CA PHE A 5 14.54 15.12 6.50
C PHE A 5 13.23 15.65 7.09
N ALA A 6 12.93 16.93 6.84
CA ALA A 6 11.61 17.48 7.11
C ALA A 6 10.63 16.82 6.13
N VAL A 7 10.16 15.63 6.49
CA VAL A 7 9.18 14.89 5.71
C VAL A 7 7.80 15.27 6.21
N ASP A 8 6.97 15.76 5.29
CA ASP A 8 5.57 16.03 5.54
C ASP A 8 4.80 14.71 5.68
N ALA A 9 4.28 14.43 6.88
CA ALA A 9 3.52 13.22 7.18
C ALA A 9 2.29 13.08 6.27
N GLU A 10 1.69 14.19 5.81
CA GLU A 10 0.55 14.13 4.90
C GLU A 10 0.96 13.68 3.49
N GLN A 11 2.17 14.01 3.04
CA GLN A 11 2.69 13.47 1.77
C GLN A 11 2.90 11.96 1.83
N ILE A 12 3.35 11.44 2.98
CA ILE A 12 3.44 9.98 3.20
C ILE A 12 2.05 9.34 3.14
N ARG A 13 1.04 9.97 3.78
CA ARG A 13 -0.35 9.50 3.74
C ARG A 13 -0.93 9.55 2.33
N ALA A 14 -0.63 10.60 1.57
CA ALA A 14 -1.00 10.70 0.16
C ALA A 14 -0.38 9.57 -0.66
N HIS A 15 0.89 9.24 -0.43
CA HIS A 15 1.51 8.10 -1.09
C HIS A 15 0.85 6.77 -0.72
N ALA A 16 0.51 6.54 0.54
CA ALA A 16 -0.23 5.35 0.96
C ALA A 16 -1.57 5.21 0.19
N ARG A 17 -2.33 6.30 0.04
CA ARG A 17 -3.58 6.33 -0.76
C ARG A 17 -3.34 6.01 -2.24
N ASN A 18 -2.23 6.48 -2.82
CA ASN A 18 -1.85 6.14 -4.19
C ASN A 18 -1.51 4.65 -4.34
N VAL A 19 -0.82 4.06 -3.34
CA VAL A 19 -0.54 2.62 -3.31
C VAL A 19 -1.82 1.80 -3.19
N ASP A 20 -2.78 2.22 -2.35
CA ASP A 20 -4.11 1.56 -2.28
C ASP A 20 -4.87 1.64 -3.61
N THR A 21 -4.79 2.80 -4.28
CA THR A 21 -5.40 2.99 -5.60
C THR A 21 -4.77 2.06 -6.63
N LEU A 22 -3.44 1.90 -6.59
CA LEU A 22 -2.75 0.94 -7.44
C LEU A 22 -3.18 -0.50 -7.12
N ARG A 23 -3.27 -0.87 -5.83
CA ARG A 23 -3.77 -2.19 -5.41
C ARG A 23 -5.16 -2.46 -5.96
N GLY A 24 -6.09 -1.50 -5.88
CA GLY A 24 -7.46 -1.66 -6.40
C GLY A 24 -7.51 -1.93 -7.91
N ARG A 25 -6.46 -1.59 -8.68
CA ARG A 25 -6.38 -1.93 -10.10
C ARG A 25 -6.12 -3.42 -10.35
N PHE A 26 -5.59 -4.15 -9.36
CA PHE A 26 -5.36 -5.60 -9.46
C PHE A 26 -6.67 -6.40 -9.38
N ASP A 27 -7.70 -5.90 -8.71
CA ASP A 27 -9.05 -6.50 -8.75
C ASP A 27 -9.61 -6.54 -10.18
N ALA A 28 -9.37 -5.48 -10.96
CA ALA A 28 -9.75 -5.44 -12.37
C ALA A 28 -8.97 -6.46 -13.21
N ILE A 29 -7.69 -6.68 -12.88
CA ILE A 29 -6.84 -7.69 -13.53
C ILE A 29 -7.35 -9.10 -13.20
N LYS A 30 -7.68 -9.39 -11.93
CA LYS A 30 -8.30 -10.68 -11.53
C LYS A 30 -9.60 -10.94 -12.26
N THR A 31 -10.48 -9.95 -12.31
CA THR A 31 -11.78 -10.06 -12.97
C THR A 31 -11.61 -10.35 -14.47
N ALA A 32 -10.68 -9.66 -15.14
CA ALA A 32 -10.37 -9.90 -16.54
C ALA A 32 -9.74 -11.31 -16.76
N SER A 33 -8.83 -11.73 -15.88
CA SER A 33 -8.19 -13.06 -15.92
C SER A 33 -9.24 -14.18 -15.79
N ALA A 34 -10.15 -14.07 -14.83
CA ALA A 34 -11.21 -15.06 -14.60
C ALA A 34 -12.17 -15.17 -15.80
N HIS A 35 -12.50 -14.05 -16.46
CA HIS A 35 -13.34 -14.06 -17.65
C HIS A 35 -12.68 -14.78 -18.84
N ILE A 36 -11.35 -14.69 -18.99
CA ILE A 36 -10.62 -15.40 -20.05
C ILE A 36 -10.61 -16.91 -19.79
N ALA A 37 -10.51 -17.33 -18.52
CA ALA A 37 -10.46 -18.74 -18.13
C ALA A 37 -11.79 -19.49 -18.30
N GLN A 38 -12.94 -18.81 -18.25
CA GLN A 38 -14.27 -19.45 -18.38
C GLN A 38 -14.79 -19.55 -19.82
N SER A 39 -14.01 -19.14 -20.82
CA SER A 39 -14.45 -19.19 -22.21
C SER A 39 -14.02 -20.49 -22.91
N ASP A 40 -14.54 -21.62 -22.42
CA ASP A 40 -14.33 -22.93 -23.06
C ASP A 40 -14.87 -22.97 -24.51
N GLU A 41 -15.82 -22.10 -24.85
CA GLU A 41 -16.36 -21.96 -26.20
C GLU A 41 -15.54 -21.01 -27.11
N ALA A 42 -14.66 -20.16 -26.58
CA ALA A 42 -13.92 -19.17 -27.39
C ALA A 42 -12.95 -19.79 -28.40
N TYR A 43 -12.43 -20.98 -28.11
CA TYR A 43 -11.37 -21.60 -28.89
C TYR A 43 -11.91 -22.54 -29.99
N GLY A 44 -13.21 -22.87 -29.97
CA GLY A 44 -13.85 -23.74 -30.95
C GLY A 44 -13.34 -25.19 -30.92
N LEU A 45 -14.00 -26.08 -31.66
CA LEU A 45 -13.77 -27.53 -31.58
C LEU A 45 -12.32 -27.94 -31.89
N LEU A 46 -11.67 -27.24 -32.83
CA LEU A 46 -10.30 -27.52 -33.28
C LEU A 46 -9.23 -27.17 -32.23
N CYS A 47 -9.52 -26.21 -31.34
CA CYS A 47 -8.56 -25.77 -30.30
C CYS A 47 -9.02 -26.16 -28.89
N SER A 48 -9.89 -27.16 -28.76
CA SER A 48 -10.43 -27.65 -27.47
C SER A 48 -9.37 -28.20 -26.50
N TRP A 49 -8.14 -28.46 -26.96
CA TRP A 49 -7.01 -28.89 -26.13
C TRP A 49 -6.26 -27.72 -25.47
N LEU A 50 -6.43 -26.49 -25.95
CA LEU A 50 -5.70 -25.30 -25.52
C LEU A 50 -6.08 -24.83 -24.09
N PRO A 51 -7.37 -24.83 -23.67
CA PRO A 51 -7.79 -24.34 -22.36
C PRO A 51 -7.08 -25.03 -21.20
N ALA A 52 -6.92 -26.35 -21.25
CA ALA A 52 -6.25 -27.11 -20.19
C ALA A 52 -4.77 -26.69 -19.96
N ILE A 53 -4.07 -26.27 -21.01
CA ILE A 53 -2.69 -25.77 -20.90
C ILE A 53 -2.67 -24.35 -20.32
N LEU A 54 -3.65 -23.53 -20.70
CA LEU A 54 -3.77 -22.15 -20.23
C LEU A 54 -4.25 -22.08 -18.78
N GLU A 55 -5.12 -22.99 -18.35
CA GLU A 55 -5.66 -23.05 -16.99
C GLU A 55 -4.55 -23.13 -15.93
N GLY A 56 -3.54 -23.97 -16.15
CA GLY A 56 -2.37 -24.06 -15.26
C GLY A 56 -1.57 -22.75 -15.18
N ARG A 57 -1.48 -22.00 -16.29
CA ARG A 57 -0.85 -20.68 -16.34
C ARG A 57 -1.71 -19.62 -15.65
N HIS A 58 -3.04 -19.67 -15.81
CA HIS A 58 -3.97 -18.75 -15.17
C HIS A 58 -3.99 -18.89 -13.65
N ARG A 59 -4.04 -20.12 -13.10
CA ARG A 59 -3.94 -20.33 -11.64
C ARG A 59 -2.66 -19.74 -11.06
N ARG A 60 -1.52 -19.92 -11.74
CA ARG A 60 -0.24 -19.35 -11.30
C ARG A 60 -0.25 -17.81 -11.38
N GLN A 61 -0.95 -17.24 -12.36
CA GLN A 61 -1.13 -15.78 -12.41
C GLN A 61 -1.97 -15.28 -11.24
N ASP A 62 -3.04 -15.97 -10.88
CA ASP A 62 -3.89 -15.58 -9.75
C ASP A 62 -3.11 -15.58 -8.43
N GLU A 63 -2.25 -16.58 -8.22
CA GLU A 63 -1.33 -16.63 -7.07
C GLU A 63 -0.37 -15.44 -7.04
N LEU A 64 0.24 -15.10 -8.18
CA LEU A 64 1.17 -13.96 -8.28
C LEU A 64 0.46 -12.62 -8.05
N ILE A 65 -0.75 -12.45 -8.59
CA ILE A 65 -1.55 -11.25 -8.40
C ILE A 65 -1.94 -11.11 -6.93
N ALA A 66 -2.39 -12.20 -6.27
CA ALA A 66 -2.69 -12.19 -4.85
C ALA A 66 -1.47 -11.81 -4.00
N TYR A 67 -0.30 -12.36 -4.32
CA TYR A 67 0.96 -12.02 -3.65
C TYR A 67 1.29 -10.53 -3.80
N VAL A 68 1.12 -9.95 -5.00
CA VAL A 68 1.39 -8.52 -5.22
C VAL A 68 0.39 -7.66 -4.46
N GLU A 69 -0.89 -7.99 -4.44
CA GLU A 69 -1.91 -7.27 -3.66
C GLU A 69 -1.60 -7.23 -2.17
N GLU A 70 -1.18 -8.36 -1.60
CA GLU A 70 -0.77 -8.45 -0.20
C GLU A 70 0.43 -7.55 0.09
N ASN A 71 1.46 -7.60 -0.77
CA ASN A 71 2.64 -6.75 -0.61
C ASN A 71 2.29 -5.26 -0.71
N LEU A 72 1.41 -4.86 -1.63
CA LEU A 72 0.95 -3.48 -1.73
C LEU A 72 0.17 -3.04 -0.47
N SER A 73 -0.62 -3.94 0.11
CA SER A 73 -1.28 -3.71 1.40
C SER A 73 -0.28 -3.46 2.53
N LEU A 74 0.74 -4.33 2.63
CA LEU A 74 1.81 -4.20 3.63
C LEU A 74 2.61 -2.90 3.46
N VAL A 75 2.94 -2.52 2.22
CA VAL A 75 3.61 -1.24 1.91
C VAL A 75 2.74 -0.07 2.34
N ALA A 76 1.45 -0.05 2.00
CA ALA A 76 0.54 1.03 2.40
C ALA A 76 0.40 1.13 3.94
N ALA A 77 0.41 0.00 4.65
CA ALA A 77 0.42 -0.02 6.12
C ALA A 77 1.74 0.53 6.69
N GLY A 78 2.88 0.15 6.12
CA GLY A 78 4.20 0.66 6.50
C GLY A 78 4.33 2.17 6.31
N LEU A 79 3.79 2.71 5.21
CA LEU A 79 3.74 4.15 4.95
C LEU A 79 2.92 4.88 6.02
N ARG A 80 1.72 4.40 6.35
CA ARG A 80 0.89 4.99 7.42
C ARG A 80 1.62 5.00 8.76
N LYS A 81 2.22 3.87 9.15
CA LYS A 81 3.02 3.77 10.37
C LYS A 81 4.18 4.77 10.38
N THR A 82 4.81 4.99 9.22
CA THR A 82 5.89 5.97 9.10
C THR A 82 5.37 7.39 9.29
N ALA A 83 4.22 7.74 8.69
CA ALA A 83 3.58 9.05 8.91
C ALA A 83 3.24 9.27 10.39
N ASP A 84 2.67 8.27 11.05
CA ASP A 84 2.32 8.34 12.48
C ASP A 84 3.55 8.53 13.36
N ASN A 85 4.68 7.91 13.00
CA ASN A 85 5.95 8.13 13.72
C ASN A 85 6.45 9.57 13.61
N TYR A 86 6.30 10.22 12.44
CA TYR A 86 6.67 11.63 12.27
C TYR A 86 5.78 12.55 13.11
N ASP A 87 4.45 12.39 13.05
CA ASP A 87 3.53 13.21 13.84
C ASP A 87 3.75 13.06 15.35
N ASN A 88 4.04 11.83 15.80
CA ASN A 88 4.37 11.57 17.21
C ASN A 88 5.67 12.26 17.61
N ALA A 89 6.72 12.19 16.79
CA ALA A 89 7.99 12.85 17.06
C ALA A 89 7.84 14.38 17.14
N ASP A 90 7.05 14.97 16.22
CA ASP A 90 6.77 16.41 16.22
C ASP A 90 5.95 16.84 17.46
N THR A 91 4.94 16.04 17.85
CA THR A 91 4.14 16.27 19.05
C THR A 91 4.99 16.17 20.32
N ASP A 92 5.88 15.19 20.41
CA ASP A 92 6.80 15.02 21.53
C ASP A 92 7.79 16.18 21.63
N ALA A 93 8.29 16.69 20.50
CA ALA A 93 9.15 17.86 20.45
C ALA A 93 8.41 19.13 20.90
N ASP A 94 7.21 19.38 20.37
CA ASP A 94 6.38 20.53 20.72
C ASP A 94 5.99 20.55 22.21
N THR A 95 5.58 19.40 22.76
CA THR A 95 5.28 19.26 24.19
C THR A 95 6.51 19.54 25.07
N THR A 96 7.68 19.05 24.66
CA THR A 96 8.95 19.30 25.36
C THR A 96 9.31 20.78 25.36
N ILE A 97 9.20 21.46 24.21
CA ILE A 97 9.48 22.89 24.08
C ILE A 97 8.51 23.71 24.94
N ARG A 98 7.21 23.42 24.90
CA ARG A 98 6.20 24.11 25.71
C ARG A 98 6.48 23.96 27.21
N LYS A 99 6.87 22.75 27.65
CA LYS A 99 7.22 22.49 29.05
C LYS A 99 8.45 23.30 29.49
N ALA A 100 9.48 23.35 28.65
CA ALA A 100 10.69 24.14 28.93
C ALA A 100 10.37 25.65 29.01
N GLY A 101 9.58 26.18 28.05
CA GLY A 101 9.16 27.58 28.05
C GLY A 101 8.29 27.97 29.25
N GLY A 102 7.35 27.10 29.65
CA GLY A 102 6.53 27.30 30.84
C GLY A 102 7.32 27.31 32.15
N GLY A 103 8.37 26.47 32.25
CA GLY A 103 9.28 26.46 33.40
C GLY A 103 10.09 27.75 33.55
N LEU A 104 10.53 28.34 32.43
CA LEU A 104 11.25 29.62 32.41
C LEU A 104 10.34 30.80 32.81
N ALA A 105 9.09 30.81 32.36
CA ALA A 105 8.12 31.84 32.74
C ALA A 105 7.71 31.76 34.23
N GLY A 106 7.68 30.55 34.80
CA GLY A 106 7.40 30.33 36.22
C GLY A 106 8.54 30.70 37.17
N ALA A 107 9.81 30.60 36.72
CA ALA A 107 10.98 30.98 37.50
C ALA A 107 11.27 32.49 37.52
N ALA A 108 10.61 33.27 36.65
CA ALA A 108 10.73 34.72 36.56
C ALA A 108 9.66 35.49 37.35
N ARG A 109 8.84 34.80 38.17
CA ARG A 109 7.91 35.37 39.15
C ARG A 109 8.31 34.99 40.56
#